data_AF-A0A0U1QTI2-F1
#
_entry.id   AF-A0A0U1QTI2-F1
#
_cell.length_a   1.000
_cell.length_b   1.000
_cell.length_c   1.000
_cell.angle_alpha   90.00
_cell.angle_beta   90.00
_cell.angle_gamma   90.00
#
_symmetry.space_group_name_H-M   'P 1'
#
loop_
_entity.id
_entity.type
_entity.pdbx_description
1 polymer ?
#
loop_
_entity_poly.entity_id
_entity_poly.type
_entity_poly.pdbx_seq_one_letter_code
_entity_poly.pdbx_strand_id
1 'polypeptide(L)'
;MTPYQCIAANIRHFRTIPKGSILWVDVPQHDLFLSVLDIDADHLIELVGHDAVIKVHLDTPEGDFDDVFEFPVTRFKEPELPVKPKKQSNRDKVVQLHGEATIGCVEATVNEYAASLMSEYRQHYNYQGSDPIIRTKWQTAHSWGGGRDITISPYYLYENEGEYGFSYNFREYYHIDRDPEIGSFSSIDRLDHVKALVAHELAHFLQRHIRQCVGLPTLDYDKAHGEGWQFLYRVLRRELNHRLNE
;
A
#
# COMPACT_ATOMS: atom_id res chain seq x y z
N MET A 1 35.83 14.33 0.40
CA MET A 1 34.85 14.35 -0.70
C MET A 1 34.58 15.80 -1.05
N THR A 2 34.33 16.12 -2.32
CA THR A 2 33.95 17.49 -2.69
C THR A 2 32.52 17.80 -2.22
N PRO A 3 32.13 19.08 -2.05
CA PRO A 3 30.75 19.46 -1.73
C PRO A 3 29.74 18.82 -2.69
N TYR A 4 30.05 18.84 -4.00
CA TYR A 4 29.27 18.15 -5.02
C TYR A 4 29.12 16.64 -4.71
N GLN A 5 30.21 15.94 -4.36
CA GLN A 5 30.15 14.51 -4.05
C GLN A 5 29.29 14.21 -2.83
N CYS A 6 29.41 15.01 -1.76
CA CYS A 6 28.62 14.83 -0.54
C CYS A 6 27.12 15.04 -0.81
N ILE A 7 26.77 16.14 -1.48
CA ILE A 7 25.38 16.46 -1.82
C ILE A 7 24.81 15.46 -2.84
N ALA A 8 25.55 15.14 -3.90
CA ALA A 8 25.10 14.19 -4.91
C ALA A 8 24.92 12.78 -4.33
N ALA A 9 25.77 12.37 -3.38
CA ALA A 9 25.56 11.13 -2.64
C ALA A 9 24.23 11.18 -1.86
N ASN A 10 23.97 12.27 -1.12
CA ASN A 10 22.72 12.47 -0.39
C ASN A 10 21.48 12.39 -1.30
N ILE A 11 21.49 13.12 -2.42
CA ILE A 11 20.35 13.17 -3.37
C ILE A 11 20.10 11.82 -4.04
N ARG A 12 21.16 11.08 -4.40
CA ARG A 12 21.04 9.75 -5.05
C ARG A 12 20.32 8.70 -4.21
N HIS A 13 20.10 8.96 -2.91
CA HIS A 13 19.23 8.11 -2.09
C HIS A 13 17.74 8.29 -2.37
N PHE A 14 17.35 9.44 -2.93
CA PHE A 14 15.96 9.82 -3.14
C PHE A 14 15.58 9.81 -4.62
N ARG A 15 16.50 10.26 -5.49
CA ARG A 15 16.26 10.37 -6.94
C ARG A 15 17.53 10.04 -7.72
N THR A 16 17.38 9.51 -8.92
CA THR A 16 18.49 9.43 -9.88
C THR A 16 18.86 10.85 -10.30
N ILE A 17 20.14 11.21 -10.29
CA ILE A 17 20.62 12.48 -10.84
C ILE A 17 20.95 12.25 -12.32
N PRO A 18 20.16 12.78 -13.29
CA PRO A 18 20.46 12.66 -14.70
C PRO A 18 21.84 13.21 -15.06
N LYS A 19 22.42 12.71 -16.16
CA LYS A 19 23.69 13.24 -16.65
C LYS A 19 23.46 14.66 -17.18
N GLY A 20 24.26 15.61 -16.72
CA GLY A 20 24.15 17.02 -17.10
C GLY A 20 23.36 17.89 -16.11
N SER A 21 22.84 17.31 -15.02
CA SER A 21 22.20 18.08 -13.95
C SER A 21 23.17 19.00 -13.20
N ILE A 22 22.65 20.13 -12.76
CA ILE A 22 23.34 21.12 -11.93
C ILE A 22 22.70 21.09 -10.53
N LEU A 23 23.51 21.30 -9.50
CA LEU A 23 23.05 21.39 -8.13
C LEU A 23 23.28 22.81 -7.64
N TRP A 24 22.21 23.43 -7.14
CA TRP A 24 22.25 24.77 -6.58
C TRP A 24 22.00 24.72 -5.09
N VAL A 25 22.72 25.53 -4.32
CA VAL A 25 22.50 25.69 -2.89
C VAL A 25 21.83 27.03 -2.64
N ASP A 26 20.68 26.96 -1.98
CA ASP A 26 19.89 28.10 -1.52
C ASP A 26 20.06 28.27 -0.01
N VAL A 27 20.50 29.47 0.39
CA VAL A 27 20.60 29.91 1.78
C VAL A 27 19.80 31.20 1.93
N PRO A 28 18.46 31.12 2.11
CA PRO A 28 17.58 32.29 2.08
C PRO A 28 17.91 33.33 3.16
N GLN A 29 18.43 32.88 4.31
CA GLN A 29 18.79 33.74 5.44
C GLN A 29 19.93 34.71 5.11
N HIS A 30 20.74 34.37 4.10
CA HIS A 30 21.89 35.15 3.65
C HIS A 30 21.74 35.66 2.21
N ASP A 31 20.57 35.48 1.58
CA ASP A 31 20.30 35.83 0.18
C ASP A 31 21.34 35.25 -0.80
N LEU A 32 21.77 34.00 -0.55
CA LEU A 32 22.77 33.32 -1.37
C LEU A 32 22.13 32.19 -2.18
N PHE A 33 22.41 32.21 -3.49
CA PHE A 33 22.05 31.14 -4.42
C PHE A 33 23.28 30.79 -5.27
N LEU A 34 23.92 29.66 -4.97
CA LEU A 34 25.25 29.32 -5.49
C LEU A 34 25.24 27.96 -6.19
N SER A 35 26.04 27.80 -7.24
CA SER A 35 26.30 26.45 -7.76
C SER A 35 27.09 25.67 -6.73
N VAL A 36 26.77 24.39 -6.52
CA VAL A 36 27.51 23.54 -5.56
C VAL A 36 29.00 23.40 -5.93
N LEU A 37 29.34 23.62 -7.20
CA LEU A 37 30.72 23.57 -7.68
C LEU A 37 31.56 24.76 -7.20
N ASP A 38 30.90 25.86 -6.82
CA ASP A 38 31.52 27.11 -6.38
C ASP A 38 31.58 27.23 -4.85
N ILE A 39 31.12 26.19 -4.13
CA ILE A 39 31.05 26.20 -2.67
C ILE A 39 32.38 25.79 -2.06
N ASP A 40 32.87 26.64 -1.16
CA ASP A 40 33.80 26.24 -0.11
C ASP A 40 33.00 25.80 1.13
N ALA A 41 33.13 24.52 1.49
CA ALA A 41 32.38 23.95 2.61
C ALA A 41 32.74 24.58 3.96
N ASP A 42 34.01 24.92 4.19
CA ASP A 42 34.45 25.50 5.46
C ASP A 42 33.84 26.88 5.63
N HIS A 43 33.92 27.70 4.59
CA HIS A 43 33.34 29.04 4.59
C HIS A 43 31.82 29.01 4.74
N LEU A 44 31.14 28.09 4.04
CA LEU A 44 29.70 27.96 4.13
C LEU A 44 29.25 27.58 5.54
N ILE A 45 29.94 26.64 6.19
CA ILE A 45 29.66 26.22 7.57
C ILE A 45 29.87 27.38 8.56
N GLU A 46 30.93 28.17 8.38
CA GLU A 46 31.16 29.36 9.21
C GLU A 46 30.05 30.41 9.04
N LEU A 47 29.54 30.57 7.82
CA LEU A 47 28.50 31.54 7.50
C LEU A 47 27.14 31.16 8.09
N VAL A 48 26.70 29.91 7.88
CA VAL A 48 25.35 29.46 8.28
C VAL A 48 25.29 28.85 9.68
N GLY A 49 26.45 28.52 10.25
CA GLY A 49 26.57 27.83 11.53
C GLY A 49 26.66 26.30 11.38
N HIS A 50 27.31 25.67 12.36
CA HIS A 50 27.63 24.24 12.34
C HIS A 50 26.40 23.33 12.16
N ASP A 51 25.31 23.61 12.87
CA ASP A 51 24.12 22.75 12.89
C ASP A 51 23.05 23.15 11.85
N ALA A 52 23.43 23.99 10.88
CA ALA A 52 22.49 24.49 9.89
C ALA A 52 22.11 23.44 8.83
N VAL A 53 20.90 23.63 8.29
CA VAL A 53 20.38 22.87 7.16
C VAL A 53 20.17 23.84 6.00
N ILE A 54 20.81 23.55 4.87
CA ILE A 54 20.68 24.33 3.63
C ILE A 54 19.73 23.62 2.66
N LYS A 55 19.17 24.38 1.73
CA LYS A 55 18.36 23.82 0.64
C LYS A 55 19.22 23.59 -0.58
N VAL A 56 19.00 22.47 -1.25
CA VAL A 56 19.69 22.11 -2.49
C VAL A 56 18.65 21.87 -3.57
N HIS A 57 18.72 22.64 -4.65
CA HIS A 57 17.89 22.47 -5.83
C HIS A 57 18.64 21.58 -6.84
N LEU A 58 17.96 20.54 -7.31
CA LEU A 58 18.44 19.74 -8.44
C LEU A 58 17.83 20.29 -9.73
N ASP A 59 18.67 20.92 -10.54
CA ASP A 59 18.32 21.45 -11.85
C ASP A 59 18.64 20.39 -12.90
N THR A 60 17.61 19.82 -13.50
CA THR A 60 17.75 18.75 -14.50
C THR A 60 17.73 19.32 -15.92
N PRO A 61 18.40 18.67 -16.88
CA PRO A 61 18.32 19.07 -18.30
C PRO A 61 16.90 19.05 -18.88
N GLU A 62 15.97 18.37 -18.21
CA GLU A 62 14.55 18.25 -18.57
C GLU A 62 13.71 19.46 -18.08
N GLY A 63 14.28 20.34 -17.25
CA GLY A 63 13.64 21.57 -16.78
C GLY A 63 12.90 21.44 -15.44
N ASP A 64 13.02 20.31 -14.74
CA ASP A 64 12.50 20.17 -13.37
C ASP A 64 13.44 20.90 -12.40
N PHE A 65 13.05 22.10 -11.95
CA PHE A 65 13.70 22.84 -10.85
C PHE A 65 12.99 22.66 -9.51
N ASP A 66 11.91 21.87 -9.50
CA ASP A 66 11.02 21.67 -8.36
C ASP A 66 11.59 20.70 -7.30
N ASP A 67 12.69 20.01 -7.63
CA ASP A 67 13.35 19.09 -6.72
C ASP A 67 14.23 19.84 -5.71
N VAL A 68 13.70 20.04 -4.50
CA VAL A 68 14.41 20.67 -3.38
C VAL A 68 14.71 19.65 -2.29
N PHE A 69 15.97 19.60 -1.85
CA PHE A 69 16.45 18.71 -0.80
C PHE A 69 17.01 19.51 0.37
N GLU A 70 16.80 19.03 1.59
CA GLU A 70 17.46 19.55 2.77
C GLU A 70 18.80 18.83 3.00
N PHE A 71 19.86 19.61 3.24
CA PHE A 71 21.21 19.10 3.46
C PHE A 71 21.83 19.72 4.73
N PRO A 72 22.11 18.92 5.77
CA PRO A 72 22.86 19.39 6.94
C PRO A 72 24.32 19.70 6.57
N VAL A 73 24.80 20.90 6.89
CA VAL A 73 26.16 21.34 6.47
C VAL A 73 27.28 20.57 7.18
N THR A 74 27.02 20.00 8.36
CA THR A 74 27.94 19.08 9.06
C THR A 74 28.40 17.93 8.16
N ARG A 75 27.56 17.48 7.22
CA ARG A 75 27.84 16.36 6.31
C ARG A 75 28.93 16.63 5.29
N PHE A 76 29.38 17.89 5.14
CA PHE A 76 30.59 18.16 4.35
C PHE A 76 31.86 17.65 5.04
N LYS A 77 31.92 17.70 6.38
CA LYS A 77 33.08 17.28 7.19
C LYS A 77 32.93 15.87 7.73
N GLU A 78 31.71 15.51 8.11
CA GLU A 78 31.37 14.22 8.68
C GLU A 78 30.34 13.54 7.76
N PRO A 79 30.80 12.90 6.67
CA PRO A 79 29.91 12.18 5.79
C PRO A 79 29.36 10.95 6.54
N GLU A 80 28.26 11.13 7.25
CA GLU A 80 27.51 10.02 7.83
C GLU A 80 27.04 9.11 6.71
N LEU A 81 27.12 7.79 6.93
CA LEU A 81 26.38 6.85 6.12
C LEU A 81 24.90 7.24 6.24
N PRO A 82 24.22 7.53 5.13
CA PRO A 82 22.84 7.97 5.19
C PRO A 82 22.00 6.89 5.86
N VAL A 83 21.48 7.22 7.03
CA VAL A 83 20.41 6.43 7.63
C VAL A 83 19.26 6.53 6.66
N LYS A 84 18.89 5.40 6.05
CA LYS A 84 17.73 5.30 5.17
C LYS A 84 16.58 6.00 5.90
N PRO A 85 16.04 7.14 5.40
CA PRO A 85 14.82 7.66 5.99
C PRO A 85 13.84 6.50 5.92
N LYS A 86 13.22 6.16 7.05
CA LYS A 86 12.10 5.22 7.02
C LYS A 86 11.14 5.86 6.04
N LYS A 87 11.09 5.35 4.79
CA LYS A 87 10.05 5.73 3.84
C LYS A 87 8.78 5.52 4.63
N GLN A 88 8.09 6.62 4.95
CA GLN A 88 6.83 6.56 5.65
C GLN A 88 6.00 5.56 4.87
N SER A 89 5.72 4.42 5.50
CA SER A 89 5.07 3.32 4.80
C SER A 89 3.68 3.81 4.38
N ASN A 90 3.11 3.26 3.32
CA ASN A 90 1.74 3.66 2.96
C ASN A 90 0.76 3.34 4.10
N ARG A 91 1.05 2.31 4.91
CA ARG A 91 0.36 2.08 6.17
C ARG A 91 0.51 3.27 7.11
N ASP A 92 1.71 3.79 7.33
CA ASP A 92 1.96 4.94 8.22
C ASP A 92 1.17 6.19 7.77
N LYS A 93 1.03 6.41 6.46
CA LYS A 93 0.20 7.50 5.92
C LYS A 93 -1.28 7.31 6.26
N VAL A 94 -1.80 6.09 6.08
CA VAL A 94 -3.20 5.78 6.38
C VAL A 94 -3.45 5.81 7.90
N VAL A 95 -2.49 5.35 8.71
CA VAL A 95 -2.51 5.46 10.18
C VAL A 95 -2.55 6.92 10.62
N GLN A 96 -1.79 7.80 9.98
CA GLN A 96 -1.82 9.24 10.28
C GLN A 96 -3.21 9.85 10.01
N LEU A 97 -3.92 9.36 9.00
CA LEU A 97 -5.25 9.87 8.61
C LEU A 97 -6.39 9.29 9.45
N HIS A 98 -6.34 8.00 9.80
CA HIS A 98 -7.49 7.28 10.39
C HIS A 98 -7.21 6.69 11.79
N GLY A 99 -5.97 6.78 12.27
CA GLY A 99 -5.54 6.30 13.58
C GLY A 99 -5.09 4.84 13.59
N GLU A 100 -4.08 4.54 14.41
CA GLU A 100 -3.49 3.20 14.54
C GLU A 100 -4.51 2.14 14.96
N ALA A 101 -5.43 2.48 15.87
CA ALA A 101 -6.47 1.55 16.34
C ALA A 101 -7.41 1.10 15.21
N THR A 102 -7.83 2.02 14.35
CA THR A 102 -8.70 1.70 13.20
C THR A 102 -7.98 0.80 12.20
N ILE A 103 -6.74 1.15 11.86
CA ILE A 103 -5.94 0.37 10.89
C ILE A 103 -5.59 -1.00 11.45
N GLY A 104 -5.21 -1.08 12.72
CA GLY A 104 -5.01 -2.35 13.42
C GLY A 104 -6.27 -3.21 13.45
N CYS A 105 -7.45 -2.60 13.65
CA CYS A 105 -8.72 -3.33 13.63
C CYS A 105 -9.04 -3.92 12.24
N VAL A 106 -8.77 -3.19 11.15
CA VAL A 106 -8.94 -3.71 9.78
C VAL A 106 -7.98 -4.87 9.53
N GLU A 107 -6.71 -4.72 9.90
CA GLU A 107 -5.68 -5.75 9.73
C GLU A 107 -6.01 -7.02 10.54
N ALA A 108 -6.50 -6.86 11.78
CA ALA A 108 -6.99 -7.96 12.60
C ALA A 108 -8.20 -8.64 11.95
N THR A 109 -9.19 -7.86 11.51
CA THR A 109 -10.40 -8.37 10.84
C THR A 109 -10.06 -9.21 9.61
N VAL A 110 -9.11 -8.75 8.79
CA VAL A 110 -8.64 -9.50 7.61
C VAL A 110 -8.10 -10.87 7.98
N ASN A 111 -7.24 -10.95 9.01
CA ASN A 111 -6.61 -12.19 9.41
C ASN A 111 -7.58 -13.14 10.13
N GLU A 112 -8.32 -12.62 11.11
CA GLU A 112 -9.24 -13.41 11.94
C GLU A 112 -10.40 -13.95 11.10
N TYR A 113 -10.96 -13.13 10.21
CA TYR A 113 -12.07 -13.56 9.38
C TYR A 113 -11.64 -14.61 8.33
N ALA A 114 -10.49 -14.41 7.68
CA ALA A 114 -9.94 -15.42 6.78
C ALA A 114 -9.65 -16.74 7.48
N ALA A 115 -9.10 -16.70 8.70
CA ALA A 115 -8.86 -17.90 9.51
C ALA A 115 -10.17 -18.61 9.89
N SER A 116 -11.22 -17.86 10.26
CA SER A 116 -12.55 -18.41 10.54
C SER A 116 -13.11 -19.14 9.31
N LEU A 117 -13.11 -18.46 8.16
CA LEU A 117 -13.62 -19.01 6.90
C LEU A 117 -12.85 -20.26 6.47
N MET A 118 -11.52 -20.27 6.60
CA MET A 118 -10.71 -21.46 6.30
C MET A 118 -11.01 -22.62 7.26
N SER A 119 -11.22 -22.33 8.54
CA SER A 119 -11.61 -23.35 9.54
C SER A 119 -12.96 -23.97 9.19
N GLU A 120 -13.96 -23.15 8.89
CA GLU A 120 -15.30 -23.62 8.49
C GLU A 120 -15.24 -24.41 7.17
N TYR A 121 -14.54 -23.89 6.17
CA TYR A 121 -14.37 -24.56 4.88
C TYR A 121 -13.69 -25.93 5.03
N ARG A 122 -12.65 -26.02 5.87
CA ARG A 122 -11.96 -27.27 6.17
C ARG A 122 -12.89 -28.29 6.81
N GLN A 123 -13.72 -27.86 7.76
CA GLN A 123 -14.68 -28.74 8.42
C GLN A 123 -15.74 -29.27 7.44
N HIS A 124 -16.24 -28.43 6.53
CA HIS A 124 -17.32 -28.79 5.61
C HIS A 124 -16.85 -29.61 4.40
N TYR A 125 -15.68 -29.27 3.83
CA TYR A 125 -15.20 -29.84 2.56
C TYR A 125 -13.94 -30.70 2.71
N ASN A 126 -13.55 -30.99 3.96
CA ASN A 126 -12.39 -31.80 4.31
C ASN A 126 -11.10 -31.34 3.61
N TYR A 127 -10.89 -30.03 3.51
CA TYR A 127 -9.76 -29.43 2.83
C TYR A 127 -8.42 -29.81 3.47
N GLN A 128 -7.54 -30.48 2.72
CA GLN A 128 -6.25 -30.99 3.19
C GLN A 128 -5.07 -30.08 2.85
N GLY A 129 -5.33 -28.91 2.25
CA GLY A 129 -4.29 -27.97 1.86
C GLY A 129 -3.81 -27.06 2.98
N SER A 130 -2.75 -26.30 2.67
CA SER A 130 -2.25 -25.22 3.51
C SER A 130 -3.17 -24.01 3.45
N ASP A 131 -3.14 -23.20 4.51
CA ASP A 131 -3.79 -21.89 4.54
C ASP A 131 -2.98 -20.87 3.70
N PRO A 132 -3.65 -19.86 3.11
CA PRO A 132 -2.94 -18.83 2.38
C PRO A 132 -2.13 -17.94 3.33
N ILE A 133 -1.01 -17.40 2.83
CA ILE A 133 -0.36 -16.26 3.48
C ILE A 133 -1.22 -15.02 3.23
N ILE A 134 -1.70 -14.37 4.28
CA ILE A 134 -2.57 -13.19 4.16
C ILE A 134 -1.73 -11.91 4.30
N ARG A 135 -1.97 -10.94 3.42
CA ARG A 135 -1.29 -9.64 3.48
C ARG A 135 -2.26 -8.50 3.25
N THR A 136 -2.26 -7.52 4.14
CA THR A 136 -2.94 -6.25 3.91
C THR A 136 -2.01 -5.29 3.19
N LYS A 137 -2.43 -4.75 2.03
CA LYS A 137 -1.65 -3.75 1.29
C LYS A 137 -2.45 -2.46 1.14
N TRP A 138 -1.93 -1.41 1.76
CA TRP A 138 -2.51 -0.06 1.75
C TRP A 138 -2.06 0.81 0.56
N GLN A 139 -1.30 0.26 -0.40
CA GLN A 139 -0.76 0.99 -1.56
C GLN A 139 -1.48 0.68 -2.88
N THR A 140 -2.15 -0.48 -2.95
CA THR A 140 -2.74 -0.98 -4.18
C THR A 140 -4.21 -0.59 -4.26
N ALA A 141 -4.78 -0.53 -5.47
CA ALA A 141 -6.22 -0.35 -5.65
C ALA A 141 -6.98 -1.68 -5.65
N HIS A 142 -6.24 -2.81 -5.72
CA HIS A 142 -6.83 -4.12 -6.00
C HIS A 142 -6.36 -5.15 -4.99
N SER A 143 -7.32 -5.96 -4.55
CA SER A 143 -7.09 -7.21 -3.85
C SER A 143 -6.75 -8.32 -4.87
N TRP A 144 -6.11 -9.39 -4.41
CA TRP A 144 -5.73 -10.52 -5.27
C TRP A 144 -5.55 -11.81 -4.48
N GLY A 145 -6.20 -12.88 -4.93
CA GLY A 145 -6.00 -14.24 -4.47
C GLY A 145 -5.14 -15.04 -5.44
N GLY A 146 -4.01 -15.55 -4.94
CA GLY A 146 -3.05 -16.38 -5.68
C GLY A 146 -3.08 -17.85 -5.29
N GLY A 147 -2.08 -18.60 -5.75
CA GLY A 147 -1.89 -20.02 -5.38
C GLY A 147 -1.16 -20.23 -4.05
N ARG A 148 -0.67 -19.17 -3.39
CA ARG A 148 0.07 -19.28 -2.11
C ARG A 148 -0.40 -18.25 -1.09
N ASP A 149 -0.81 -17.08 -1.57
CA ASP A 149 -1.12 -15.94 -0.75
C ASP A 149 -2.37 -15.23 -1.25
N ILE A 150 -3.00 -14.48 -0.36
CA ILE A 150 -4.03 -13.50 -0.69
C ILE A 150 -3.56 -12.12 -0.21
N THR A 151 -3.82 -11.12 -1.03
CA THR A 151 -3.59 -9.71 -0.72
C THR A 151 -4.94 -9.02 -0.63
N ILE A 152 -5.20 -8.38 0.51
CA ILE A 152 -6.41 -7.55 0.70
C ILE A 152 -5.99 -6.08 0.66
N SER A 153 -6.66 -5.32 -0.18
CA SER A 153 -6.40 -3.90 -0.35
C SER A 153 -7.64 -3.09 0.01
N PRO A 154 -7.81 -2.74 1.30
CA PRO A 154 -8.96 -1.99 1.77
C PRO A 154 -8.85 -0.49 1.46
N TYR A 155 -7.82 -0.05 0.73
CA TYR A 155 -7.48 1.36 0.52
C TYR A 155 -8.66 2.19 -0.02
N TYR A 156 -9.41 1.67 -0.99
CA TYR A 156 -10.57 2.36 -1.57
C TYR A 156 -11.70 2.63 -0.55
N LEU A 157 -11.78 1.90 0.56
CA LEU A 157 -12.76 2.15 1.63
C LEU A 157 -12.42 3.41 2.45
N TYR A 158 -11.21 3.93 2.26
CA TYR A 158 -10.63 5.04 3.00
C TYR A 158 -10.14 6.16 2.07
N GLU A 159 -10.29 6.02 0.75
CA GLU A 159 -10.17 7.15 -0.17
C GLU A 159 -11.34 8.11 0.08
N ASN A 160 -11.03 9.40 0.26
CA ASN A 160 -12.05 10.43 0.29
C ASN A 160 -12.68 10.52 -1.11
N GLU A 161 -13.84 9.90 -1.32
CA GLU A 161 -14.74 10.35 -2.37
C GLU A 161 -15.09 11.83 -2.08
N GLY A 162 -15.13 12.66 -3.12
CA GLY A 162 -15.29 14.11 -3.03
C GLY A 162 -16.59 14.59 -2.36
N GLU A 163 -17.21 15.64 -2.91
CA GLU A 163 -18.27 16.45 -2.28
C GLU A 163 -19.53 15.70 -1.75
N TYR A 164 -19.64 14.38 -1.96
CA TYR A 164 -20.76 13.52 -1.55
C TYR A 164 -20.41 12.28 -0.71
N GLY A 165 -19.22 12.23 -0.09
CA GLY A 165 -18.96 11.33 1.05
C GLY A 165 -18.91 9.82 0.76
N PHE A 166 -18.70 9.07 1.83
CA PHE A 166 -18.47 7.62 1.89
C PHE A 166 -19.42 6.78 1.01
N SER A 167 -18.88 5.98 0.08
CA SER A 167 -19.66 4.97 -0.63
C SER A 167 -19.99 3.81 0.31
N TYR A 168 -21.24 3.79 0.78
CA TYR A 168 -21.87 2.67 1.50
C TYR A 168 -21.97 1.40 0.65
N ASN A 169 -21.54 1.41 -0.62
CA ASN A 169 -21.78 0.33 -1.56
C ASN A 169 -20.51 -0.48 -1.79
N PHE A 170 -20.55 -1.75 -1.44
CA PHE A 170 -19.61 -2.75 -1.94
C PHE A 170 -20.05 -3.17 -3.35
N ARG A 171 -19.16 -3.02 -4.33
CA ARG A 171 -19.43 -3.37 -5.74
C ARG A 171 -18.68 -4.62 -6.17
N GLU A 172 -19.43 -5.59 -6.66
CA GLU A 172 -18.92 -6.78 -7.33
C GLU A 172 -18.90 -6.62 -8.85
N TYR A 173 -18.32 -7.62 -9.53
CA TYR A 173 -18.30 -7.64 -11.00
C TYR A 173 -19.72 -7.67 -11.58
N TYR A 174 -19.93 -6.96 -12.68
CA TYR A 174 -21.24 -6.81 -13.34
C TYR A 174 -22.03 -8.11 -13.53
N HIS A 175 -21.35 -9.23 -13.81
CA HIS A 175 -22.00 -10.52 -14.07
C HIS A 175 -22.40 -11.31 -12.81
N ILE A 176 -21.98 -10.87 -11.62
CA ILE A 176 -22.37 -11.42 -10.31
C ILE A 176 -23.05 -10.36 -9.41
N ASP A 177 -23.00 -9.09 -9.79
CA ASP A 177 -23.56 -7.93 -9.07
C ASP A 177 -24.98 -8.14 -8.55
N ARG A 178 -25.83 -8.81 -9.35
CA ARG A 178 -27.25 -9.06 -9.04
C ARG A 178 -27.53 -10.39 -8.36
N ASP A 179 -26.50 -11.17 -8.07
CA ASP A 179 -26.68 -12.44 -7.37
C ASP A 179 -27.12 -12.16 -5.92
N PRO A 180 -28.24 -12.71 -5.45
CA PRO A 180 -28.75 -12.42 -4.10
C PRO A 180 -27.86 -12.95 -2.98
N GLU A 181 -26.98 -13.92 -3.28
CA GLU A 181 -26.12 -14.59 -2.30
C GLU A 181 -24.67 -14.13 -2.33
N ILE A 182 -24.21 -13.45 -3.37
CA ILE A 182 -22.82 -12.98 -3.47
C ILE A 182 -22.65 -11.61 -4.14
N GLY A 183 -23.72 -11.02 -4.65
CA GLY A 183 -23.68 -9.75 -5.36
C GLY A 183 -23.32 -8.55 -4.49
N SER A 184 -23.41 -7.39 -5.12
CA SER A 184 -23.15 -6.10 -4.48
C SER A 184 -24.15 -5.84 -3.35
N PHE A 185 -23.72 -5.09 -2.34
CA PHE A 185 -24.56 -4.75 -1.20
C PHE A 185 -24.20 -3.37 -0.66
N SER A 186 -25.09 -2.82 0.16
CA SER A 186 -24.82 -1.61 0.92
C SER A 186 -24.62 -1.93 2.40
N SER A 187 -23.57 -1.41 3.02
CA SER A 187 -23.38 -1.46 4.47
C SER A 187 -22.79 -0.16 5.00
N ILE A 188 -23.25 0.24 6.19
CA ILE A 188 -22.66 1.34 6.96
C ILE A 188 -21.37 0.91 7.66
N ASP A 189 -21.18 -0.39 7.87
CA ASP A 189 -19.98 -0.95 8.49
C ASP A 189 -18.94 -1.29 7.42
N ARG A 190 -17.85 -0.52 7.41
CA ARG A 190 -16.70 -0.72 6.50
C ARG A 190 -16.08 -2.10 6.63
N LEU A 191 -16.15 -2.72 7.82
CA LEU A 191 -15.59 -4.05 8.03
C LEU A 191 -16.36 -5.11 7.25
N ASP A 192 -17.61 -4.86 6.88
CA ASP A 192 -18.38 -5.77 6.03
C ASP A 192 -17.83 -5.83 4.63
N HIS A 193 -17.39 -4.68 4.11
CA HIS A 193 -16.75 -4.59 2.81
C HIS A 193 -15.40 -5.31 2.85
N VAL A 194 -14.63 -5.14 3.93
CA VAL A 194 -13.37 -5.88 4.15
C VAL A 194 -13.61 -7.39 4.19
N LYS A 195 -14.63 -7.84 4.93
CA LYS A 195 -15.00 -9.26 5.01
C LYS A 195 -15.42 -9.81 3.64
N ALA A 196 -16.18 -9.05 2.86
CA ALA A 196 -16.56 -9.43 1.51
C ALA A 196 -15.34 -9.59 0.58
N LEU A 197 -14.36 -8.67 0.65
CA LEU A 197 -13.08 -8.80 -0.09
C LEU A 197 -12.30 -10.04 0.33
N VAL A 198 -12.22 -10.32 1.63
CA VAL A 198 -11.53 -11.50 2.15
C VAL A 198 -12.15 -12.75 1.57
N ALA A 199 -13.48 -12.88 1.62
CA ALA A 199 -14.18 -14.02 1.03
C ALA A 199 -13.96 -14.10 -0.50
N HIS A 200 -13.92 -12.97 -1.20
CA HIS A 200 -13.70 -12.91 -2.66
C HIS A 200 -12.32 -13.48 -3.05
N GLU A 201 -11.27 -13.00 -2.40
CA GLU A 201 -9.91 -13.45 -2.70
C GLU A 201 -9.62 -14.85 -2.18
N LEU A 202 -10.25 -15.23 -1.07
CA LEU A 202 -10.13 -16.59 -0.55
C LEU A 202 -10.81 -17.60 -1.48
N ALA A 203 -11.91 -17.23 -2.16
CA ALA A 203 -12.51 -18.06 -3.19
C ALA A 203 -11.54 -18.31 -4.36
N HIS A 204 -10.80 -17.29 -4.81
CA HIS A 204 -9.74 -17.45 -5.82
C HIS A 204 -8.62 -18.36 -5.35
N PHE A 205 -8.21 -18.26 -4.08
CA PHE A 205 -7.21 -19.15 -3.51
C PHE A 205 -7.71 -20.61 -3.51
N LEU A 206 -8.90 -20.86 -2.98
CA LEU A 206 -9.48 -22.21 -2.88
C LEU A 206 -9.78 -22.81 -4.25
N GLN A 207 -10.17 -22.00 -5.23
CA GLN A 207 -10.37 -22.43 -6.62
C GLN A 207 -9.12 -23.10 -7.19
N ARG A 208 -7.92 -22.59 -6.87
CA ARG A 208 -6.65 -23.20 -7.30
C ARG A 208 -6.28 -24.48 -6.56
N HIS A 209 -6.98 -24.76 -5.46
CA HIS A 209 -6.72 -25.87 -4.56
C HIS A 209 -7.88 -26.87 -4.47
N ILE A 210 -8.83 -26.86 -5.42
CA ILE A 210 -10.00 -27.76 -5.43
C ILE A 210 -9.62 -29.24 -5.33
N ARG A 211 -8.45 -29.64 -5.85
CA ARG A 211 -7.94 -31.02 -5.78
C ARG A 211 -7.61 -31.48 -4.36
N GLN A 212 -7.55 -30.56 -3.41
CA GLN A 212 -7.32 -30.83 -1.99
C GLN A 212 -8.62 -30.90 -1.19
N CYS A 213 -9.78 -30.77 -1.84
CA CYS A 213 -11.11 -30.85 -1.25
C CYS A 213 -11.78 -32.18 -1.62
N VAL A 214 -12.75 -32.60 -0.81
CA VAL A 214 -13.58 -33.78 -1.09
C VAL A 214 -15.05 -33.35 -1.14
N GLY A 215 -15.84 -33.95 -2.03
CA GLY A 215 -17.29 -33.73 -2.08
C GLY A 215 -17.71 -32.39 -2.69
N LEU A 216 -16.84 -31.74 -3.46
CA LEU A 216 -17.22 -30.56 -4.24
C LEU A 216 -18.15 -30.96 -5.41
N PRO A 217 -19.10 -30.08 -5.78
CA PRO A 217 -19.94 -30.31 -6.95
C PRO A 217 -19.10 -30.33 -8.25
N THR A 218 -19.61 -31.00 -9.27
CA THR A 218 -18.97 -31.02 -10.60
C THR A 218 -19.28 -29.71 -11.34
N LEU A 219 -18.38 -28.73 -11.22
CA LEU A 219 -18.45 -27.41 -11.86
C LEU A 219 -17.15 -27.09 -12.61
N ASP A 220 -17.17 -26.08 -13.47
CA ASP A 220 -15.96 -25.49 -14.05
C ASP A 220 -15.25 -24.60 -13.01
N TYR A 221 -14.11 -25.07 -12.51
CA TYR A 221 -13.25 -24.35 -11.57
C TYR A 221 -12.01 -23.72 -12.25
N ASP A 222 -11.83 -23.84 -13.56
CA ASP A 222 -10.69 -23.23 -14.25
C ASP A 222 -10.99 -21.77 -14.63
N LYS A 223 -12.28 -21.43 -14.80
CA LYS A 223 -12.72 -20.08 -15.14
C LYS A 223 -12.77 -19.14 -13.93
N ALA A 224 -11.98 -18.06 -13.98
CA ALA A 224 -12.06 -16.97 -13.01
C ALA A 224 -13.48 -16.38 -12.97
N HIS A 225 -14.03 -16.22 -11.75
CA HIS A 225 -15.41 -15.78 -11.51
C HIS A 225 -16.50 -16.65 -12.18
N GLY A 226 -16.14 -17.84 -12.65
CA GLY A 226 -17.04 -18.85 -13.20
C GLY A 226 -17.82 -19.61 -12.14
N GLU A 227 -18.56 -20.65 -12.53
CA GLU A 227 -19.47 -21.40 -11.66
C GLU A 227 -18.79 -21.97 -10.41
N GLY A 228 -17.60 -22.55 -10.58
CA GLY A 228 -16.82 -23.09 -9.47
C GLY A 228 -16.37 -22.02 -8.48
N TRP A 229 -15.91 -20.87 -8.98
CA TRP A 229 -15.55 -19.73 -8.12
C TRP A 229 -16.79 -19.19 -7.39
N GLN A 230 -17.91 -19.01 -8.09
CA GLN A 230 -19.15 -18.50 -7.49
C GLN A 230 -19.68 -19.41 -6.40
N PHE A 231 -19.60 -20.74 -6.59
CA PHE A 231 -19.93 -21.71 -5.56
C PHE A 231 -19.07 -21.51 -4.29
N LEU A 232 -17.74 -21.44 -4.45
CA LEU A 232 -16.83 -21.21 -3.33
C LEU A 232 -17.12 -19.87 -2.65
N TYR A 233 -17.38 -18.83 -3.43
CA TYR A 233 -17.67 -17.51 -2.89
C TYR A 233 -19.00 -17.48 -2.11
N ARG A 234 -20.07 -18.14 -2.59
CA ARG A 234 -21.34 -18.30 -1.85
C ARG A 234 -21.14 -18.99 -0.51
N VAL A 235 -20.36 -20.07 -0.49
CA VAL A 235 -20.00 -20.78 0.75
C VAL A 235 -19.33 -19.82 1.74
N LEU A 236 -18.36 -19.04 1.29
CA LEU A 236 -17.59 -18.12 2.14
C LEU A 236 -18.38 -16.86 2.55
N ARG A 237 -19.32 -16.39 1.72
CA ARG A 237 -20.15 -15.20 1.98
C ARG A 237 -21.37 -15.49 2.84
N ARG A 238 -21.74 -16.76 3.02
CA ARG A 238 -23.03 -17.18 3.63
C ARG A 238 -23.37 -16.44 4.92
N GLU A 239 -22.49 -16.50 5.92
CA GLU A 239 -22.75 -15.90 7.24
C GLU A 239 -22.80 -14.37 7.17
N LEU A 240 -21.93 -13.76 6.37
CA LEU A 240 -21.92 -12.31 6.17
C LEU A 240 -23.24 -11.85 5.54
N ASN A 241 -23.72 -12.56 4.52
CA ASN A 241 -24.96 -12.21 3.85
C ASN A 241 -26.20 -12.54 4.66
N HIS A 242 -26.17 -13.54 5.53
CA HIS A 242 -27.26 -13.76 6.47
C HIS A 242 -27.45 -12.51 7.34
N ARG A 243 -26.38 -12.05 8.00
CA ARG A 243 -26.40 -10.85 8.85
C ARG A 243 -26.75 -9.55 8.10
N LEU A 244 -26.36 -9.41 6.84
CA LEU A 244 -26.69 -8.21 6.04
C LEU A 244 -28.17 -8.13 5.65
N ASN A 245 -28.90 -9.25 5.71
CA ASN A 245 -30.31 -9.34 5.35
C ASN A 245 -31.26 -9.44 6.56
N GLU A 246 -30.72 -9.42 7.79
CA GLU A 246 -31.46 -9.30 9.05
C GLU A 246 -31.76 -7.84 9.40
#